data_AF-A0A290ZCX3-F1
#
_entry.id   AF-A0A290ZCX3-F1
#
_cell.length_a   1.000
_cell.length_b   1.000
_cell.length_c   1.000
_cell.angle_alpha   90.00
_cell.angle_beta   90.00
_cell.angle_gamma   90.00
#
_symmetry.space_group_name_H-M   'P 1'
#
loop_
_entity.id
_entity.type
_entity.pdbx_description
1 polymer ?
#
loop_
_entity_poly.entity_id
_entity_poly.type
_entity_poly.pdbx_seq_one_letter_code
_entity_poly.pdbx_strand_id
1 'polypeptide(L)'
;MAGAEGTGQPAARTHFDVVLRGYNQRQVNERVTRLEFDLKNAARAHDAANAQVAELTKLLTGTRAELDKVKGQLASLANSPLNASNVTERVRVMMTLAEEEIADIRQAALTEANATREDASRAAAEGQAAHQRAMAELEARGRQLEAAHIQRTTELERQHEERRAELERAHEEMRLKLTAEHTGLMAEARTERERSVAEFEAKNADLEQRRTELEQKYKVYHDDLDKEYDELKTALRKEHERHVVEAKAEAAKLLASANDEAARLVGGATEEAARLKAESDAQIAELESEALGKAEKTVADANALAEKTVTEANELAGKTVADANALAEKTVTEATALAEKTVADANALAEQTTTEAVEAAEKLTAETNAAAERTVAEANALAERTTSEATALAEKTVVEANAAAEKAVAEAEAKAKQVRDDADSHATRRIGEADRKLGELRVMHKSLSEQFTAAQKAVQQAVSSLPRLAEDPEEPPTRQIPKSQLPAT
;
A
#
# COMPACT_ATOMS: atom_id res chain seq x y z
N MET A 1 50.33 73.00 54.24
CA MET A 1 51.16 74.19 53.97
C MET A 1 50.48 75.02 52.90
N ALA A 2 50.44 76.32 53.14
CA ALA A 2 49.84 77.33 52.26
C ALA A 2 50.70 77.60 51.01
N GLY A 3 50.04 78.09 49.96
CA GLY A 3 50.64 79.02 49.01
C GLY A 3 51.07 78.44 47.65
N ALA A 4 50.23 78.65 46.65
CA ALA A 4 50.63 79.27 45.38
C ALA A 4 49.38 79.68 44.59
N GLU A 5 48.95 80.91 44.80
CA GLU A 5 48.03 81.62 43.92
C GLU A 5 48.67 81.74 42.53
N GLY A 6 48.19 80.93 41.58
CA GLY A 6 48.46 81.07 40.15
C GLY A 6 47.28 81.73 39.49
N THR A 7 47.27 83.06 39.51
CA THR A 7 46.58 84.01 38.63
C THR A 7 45.61 83.40 37.60
N GLY A 8 44.32 83.71 37.77
CA GLY A 8 43.29 83.53 36.75
C GLY A 8 43.64 84.29 35.48
N GLN A 9 44.33 83.62 34.56
CA GLN A 9 44.27 83.97 33.15
C GLN A 9 42.90 83.48 32.65
N PRO A 10 41.98 84.35 32.19
CA PRO A 10 40.80 83.85 31.49
C PRO A 10 41.33 83.05 30.30
N ALA A 11 41.01 81.75 30.25
CA ALA A 11 41.39 80.88 29.14
C ALA A 11 41.10 81.65 27.86
N ALA A 12 42.17 82.05 27.17
CA ALA A 12 42.08 82.76 25.91
C ALA A 12 41.16 81.89 25.05
N ARG A 13 40.00 82.41 24.65
CA ARG A 13 39.08 81.69 23.77
C ARG A 13 39.84 81.51 22.45
N THR A 14 40.52 80.39 22.30
CA THR A 14 41.27 80.02 21.10
C THR A 14 40.25 79.69 20.03
N HIS A 15 39.79 80.72 19.34
CA HIS A 15 39.04 80.57 18.11
C HIS A 15 40.04 80.30 16.99
N PHE A 16 39.67 79.38 16.09
CA PHE A 16 40.44 79.19 14.85
C PHE A 16 40.08 80.30 13.87
N ASP A 17 41.06 80.81 13.13
CA ASP A 17 40.83 81.76 12.05
C ASP A 17 39.99 81.13 10.93
N VAL A 18 38.98 81.86 10.41
CA VAL A 18 38.08 81.37 9.36
C VAL A 18 38.59 81.80 7.99
N VAL A 19 38.91 80.82 7.12
CA VAL A 19 39.40 81.03 5.75
C VAL A 19 38.41 80.46 4.72
N LEU A 20 38.40 81.01 3.50
CA LEU A 20 37.40 80.75 2.43
C LEU A 20 37.18 79.25 2.12
N ARG A 21 38.20 78.41 2.33
CA ARG A 21 38.09 76.95 2.21
C ARG A 21 38.74 76.26 3.42
N GLY A 22 38.05 76.34 4.56
CA GLY A 22 38.47 75.73 5.83
C GLY A 22 37.72 74.44 6.18
N TYR A 23 38.11 73.82 7.30
CA TYR A 23 37.39 72.68 7.87
C TYR A 23 36.00 73.10 8.36
N ASN A 24 35.06 72.16 8.34
CA ASN A 24 33.70 72.42 8.80
C ASN A 24 33.71 72.74 10.31
N GLN A 25 33.38 73.99 10.66
CA GLN A 25 33.42 74.48 12.04
C GLN A 25 32.60 73.61 13.01
N ARG A 26 31.46 73.06 12.58
CA ARG A 26 30.64 72.18 13.42
C ARG A 26 31.38 70.89 13.78
N GLN A 27 32.03 70.27 12.79
CA GLN A 27 32.80 69.04 13.00
C GLN A 27 34.06 69.29 13.84
N VAL A 28 34.73 70.44 13.64
CA VAL A 28 35.89 70.84 14.44
C VAL A 28 35.48 71.08 15.89
N ASN A 29 34.40 71.82 16.12
CA ASN A 29 33.89 72.06 17.48
C ASN A 29 33.49 70.75 18.16
N GLU A 30 32.78 69.85 17.48
CA GLU A 30 32.42 68.54 18.02
C GLU A 30 33.67 67.72 18.41
N ARG A 31 34.70 67.73 17.56
CA ARG A 31 35.96 67.03 17.84
C ARG A 31 36.74 67.66 19.00
N VAL A 32 36.82 68.98 19.08
CA VAL A 32 37.50 69.69 20.18
C VAL A 32 36.76 69.47 21.49
N THR A 33 35.43 69.58 21.51
CA THR A 33 34.63 69.28 22.71
C THR A 33 34.81 67.82 23.15
N ARG A 34 34.88 66.86 22.21
CA ARG A 34 35.19 65.47 22.53
C ARG A 34 36.60 65.30 23.09
N LEU A 35 37.61 65.93 22.51
CA LEU A 35 38.98 65.90 23.01
C LEU A 35 39.12 66.56 24.39
N GLU A 36 38.43 67.67 24.65
CA GLU A 36 38.39 68.30 25.96
C GLU A 36 37.74 67.39 27.00
N PHE A 37 36.67 66.69 26.62
CA PHE A 37 36.02 65.69 27.48
C PHE A 37 36.96 64.51 27.76
N ASP A 38 37.60 63.95 26.73
CA ASP A 38 38.55 62.85 26.86
C ASP A 38 39.75 63.24 27.72
N LEU A 39 40.28 64.47 27.57
CA LEU A 39 41.41 64.98 28.37
C LEU A 39 41.00 65.21 29.83
N LYS A 40 39.80 65.75 30.09
CA LYS A 40 39.26 65.87 31.45
C LYS A 40 39.06 64.50 32.10
N ASN A 41 38.60 63.50 31.35
CA ASN A 41 38.45 62.15 31.86
C ASN A 41 39.80 61.49 32.12
N ALA A 42 40.78 61.66 31.23
CA ALA A 42 42.14 61.16 31.42
C ALA A 42 42.82 61.80 32.64
N ALA A 43 42.66 63.11 32.84
CA ALA A 43 43.15 63.82 34.02
C ALA A 43 42.51 63.26 35.31
N ARG A 44 41.19 63.07 35.33
CA ARG A 44 40.49 62.43 36.47
C ARG A 44 40.98 61.01 36.72
N ALA A 45 41.20 60.21 35.68
CA ALA A 45 41.72 58.85 35.80
C ALA A 45 43.15 58.84 36.34
N HIS A 46 44.00 59.77 35.89
CA HIS A 46 45.35 59.97 36.39
C HIS A 46 45.36 60.38 37.86
N ASP A 47 44.51 61.32 38.26
CA ASP A 47 44.41 61.77 39.66
C ASP A 47 43.90 60.64 40.56
N ALA A 48 42.93 59.86 40.10
CA ALA A 48 42.46 58.65 40.80
C ALA A 48 43.57 57.60 40.93
N ALA A 49 44.36 57.36 39.88
CA ALA A 49 45.50 56.45 39.93
C ALA A 49 46.57 56.95 40.90
N ASN A 50 46.88 58.25 40.92
CA ASN A 50 47.83 58.83 41.88
C ASN A 50 47.34 58.74 43.32
N ALA A 51 46.05 58.94 43.56
CA ALA A 51 45.46 58.72 44.88
C ALA A 51 45.59 57.25 45.31
N GLN A 52 45.36 56.29 44.40
CA GLN A 52 45.59 54.86 44.67
C GLN A 52 47.05 54.55 44.95
N VAL A 53 48.00 55.13 44.20
CA VAL A 53 49.44 54.98 44.45
C VAL A 53 49.81 55.54 45.82
N ALA A 54 49.25 56.68 46.23
CA ALA A 54 49.48 57.25 47.55
C ALA A 54 48.96 56.34 48.67
N GLU A 55 47.75 55.79 48.52
CA GLU A 55 47.18 54.83 49.48
C GLU A 55 47.97 53.52 49.55
N LEU A 56 48.35 52.95 48.41
CA LEU A 56 49.20 51.76 48.37
C LEU A 56 50.58 52.03 48.99
N THR A 57 51.15 53.21 48.76
CA THR A 57 52.42 53.61 49.39
C THR A 57 52.26 53.67 50.91
N LYS A 58 51.17 54.25 51.40
CA LYS A 58 50.85 54.31 52.83
C LYS A 58 50.69 52.91 53.43
N LEU A 59 49.90 52.04 52.80
CA LEU A 59 49.72 50.64 53.22
C LEU A 59 51.05 49.88 53.23
N LEU A 60 51.89 50.06 52.20
CA LEU A 60 53.19 49.41 52.11
C LEU A 60 54.16 49.92 53.18
N THR A 61 54.17 51.23 53.48
CA THR A 61 54.98 51.76 54.59
C THR A 61 54.47 51.28 55.95
N GLY A 62 53.14 51.19 56.13
CA GLY A 62 52.53 50.66 57.34
C GLY A 62 52.88 49.19 57.56
N THR A 63 52.67 48.34 56.55
CA THR A 63 53.00 46.91 56.61
C THR A 63 54.49 46.66 56.79
N ARG A 64 55.38 47.48 56.20
CA ARG A 64 56.83 47.41 56.47
C ARG A 64 57.15 47.73 57.94
N ALA A 65 56.57 48.81 58.48
CA ALA A 65 56.77 49.18 59.88
C ALA A 65 56.23 48.11 60.85
N GLU A 66 55.07 47.52 60.54
CA GLU A 66 54.50 46.41 61.31
C GLU A 66 55.38 45.16 61.22
N LEU A 67 55.88 44.82 60.03
CA LEU A 67 56.77 43.68 59.82
C LEU A 67 58.11 43.86 60.55
N ASP A 68 58.68 45.07 60.56
CA ASP A 68 59.88 45.38 61.33
C ASP A 68 59.61 45.30 62.84
N LYS A 69 58.45 45.76 63.30
CA LYS A 69 58.01 45.62 64.70
C LYS A 69 57.87 44.14 65.09
N VAL A 70 57.19 43.33 64.29
CA VAL A 70 57.01 41.89 64.53
C VAL A 70 58.36 41.16 64.49
N LYS A 71 59.24 41.49 63.54
CA LYS A 71 60.61 40.94 63.50
C LYS A 71 61.41 41.32 64.74
N GLY A 72 61.30 42.55 65.22
CA GLY A 72 61.94 42.99 66.46
C GLY A 72 61.43 42.24 67.69
N GLN A 73 60.12 42.06 67.78
CA GLN A 73 59.47 41.27 68.84
C GLN A 73 59.92 39.80 68.79
N LEU A 74 59.96 39.19 67.60
CA LEU A 74 60.42 37.82 67.41
C LEU A 74 61.91 37.66 67.75
N ALA A 75 62.77 38.59 67.31
CA ALA A 75 64.20 38.56 67.62
C ALA A 75 64.47 38.73 69.12
N SER A 76 63.72 39.61 69.79
CA SER A 76 63.77 39.78 71.24
C SER A 76 63.32 38.51 71.96
N LEU A 77 62.21 37.91 71.51
CA LEU A 77 61.70 36.66 72.06
C LEU A 77 62.68 35.52 71.85
N ALA A 78 63.30 35.37 70.66
CA ALA A 78 64.19 34.28 70.30
C ALA A 78 65.57 34.34 70.97
N ASN A 79 66.15 35.55 71.11
CA ASN A 79 67.53 35.73 71.59
C ASN A 79 67.64 36.08 73.08
N SER A 80 66.52 36.32 73.79
CA SER A 80 66.56 36.58 75.23
C SER A 80 66.89 35.30 76.03
N PRO A 81 67.79 35.36 77.04
CA PRO A 81 68.08 34.22 77.90
C PRO A 81 66.82 33.78 78.65
N LEU A 82 66.72 32.46 78.89
CA LEU A 82 65.55 31.84 79.53
C LEU A 82 65.39 32.35 80.96
N ASN A 83 64.48 33.30 81.15
CA ASN A 83 63.96 33.71 82.45
C ASN A 83 62.49 33.28 82.55
N ALA A 84 61.95 33.15 83.76
CA ALA A 84 60.60 32.62 83.98
C ALA A 84 59.51 33.42 83.22
N SER A 85 59.67 34.74 83.07
CA SER A 85 58.74 35.61 82.35
C SER A 85 58.75 35.38 80.84
N ASN A 86 59.92 35.19 80.23
CA ASN A 86 60.07 34.98 78.78
C ASN A 86 59.56 33.61 78.35
N VAL A 87 59.67 32.59 79.21
CA VAL A 87 59.09 31.27 78.97
C VAL A 87 57.57 31.35 78.93
N THR A 88 56.94 32.07 79.87
CA THR A 88 55.48 32.27 79.88
C THR A 88 55.00 32.99 78.62
N GLU A 89 55.72 34.03 78.17
CA GLU A 89 55.37 34.78 76.95
C GLU A 89 55.52 33.93 75.68
N ARG A 90 56.60 33.14 75.55
CA ARG A 90 56.79 32.20 74.43
C ARG A 90 55.72 31.11 74.40
N VAL A 91 55.36 30.55 75.56
CA VAL A 91 54.29 29.54 75.67
C VAL A 91 52.94 30.15 75.29
N ARG A 92 52.67 31.40 75.67
CA ARG A 92 51.45 32.11 75.26
C ARG A 92 51.38 32.29 73.74
N VAL A 93 52.47 32.71 73.10
CA VAL A 93 52.56 32.84 71.63
C VAL A 93 52.43 31.48 70.93
N MET A 94 53.03 30.41 71.48
CA MET A 94 52.82 29.05 70.96
C MET A 94 51.36 28.61 71.09
N MET A 95 50.68 28.91 72.20
CA MET A 95 49.26 28.59 72.36
C MET A 95 48.39 29.38 71.38
N THR A 96 48.64 30.67 71.17
CA THR A 96 47.86 31.45 70.18
C THR A 96 48.09 30.94 68.75
N LEU A 97 49.33 30.58 68.40
CA LEU A 97 49.63 29.99 67.09
C LEU A 97 48.95 28.62 66.92
N ALA A 98 48.93 27.81 67.98
CA ALA A 98 48.22 26.53 67.96
C ALA A 98 46.70 26.72 67.86
N GLU A 99 46.13 27.75 68.50
CA GLU A 99 44.72 28.10 68.37
C GLU A 99 44.37 28.55 66.94
N GLU A 100 45.23 29.35 66.31
CA GLU A 100 45.12 29.75 64.90
C GLU A 100 45.23 28.53 63.96
N GLU A 101 46.21 27.64 64.18
CA GLU A 101 46.38 26.43 63.37
C GLU A 101 45.19 25.47 63.52
N ILE A 102 44.63 25.32 64.73
CA ILE A 102 43.39 24.56 64.95
C ILE A 102 42.19 25.22 64.25
N ALA A 103 42.12 26.56 64.24
CA ALA A 103 41.06 27.28 63.53
C ALA A 103 41.16 27.07 62.02
N ASP A 104 42.36 27.13 61.45
CA ASP A 104 42.63 26.87 60.03
C ASP A 104 42.27 25.43 59.64
N ILE A 105 42.66 24.45 60.45
CA ILE A 105 42.30 23.04 60.23
C ILE A 105 40.78 22.85 60.28
N ARG A 106 40.09 23.46 61.26
CA ARG A 106 38.62 23.41 61.34
C ARG A 106 37.96 24.08 60.14
N GLN A 107 38.48 25.22 59.71
CA GLN A 107 37.96 25.92 58.54
C GLN A 107 38.18 25.09 57.28
N ALA A 108 39.36 24.53 57.07
CA ALA A 108 39.64 23.62 55.95
C ALA A 108 38.69 22.41 55.94
N ALA A 109 38.51 21.75 57.08
CA ALA A 109 37.59 20.62 57.22
C ALA A 109 36.12 21.00 56.93
N LEU A 110 35.67 22.17 57.39
CA LEU A 110 34.34 22.69 57.07
C LEU A 110 34.18 23.00 55.58
N THR A 111 35.22 23.55 54.96
CA THR A 111 35.21 23.89 53.53
C THR A 111 35.13 22.62 52.69
N GLU A 112 35.92 21.60 53.02
CA GLU A 112 35.90 20.29 52.36
C GLU A 112 34.57 19.56 52.57
N ALA A 113 34.01 19.59 53.79
CA ALA A 113 32.70 19.01 54.07
C ALA A 113 31.58 19.70 53.28
N ASN A 114 31.63 21.03 53.14
CA ASN A 114 30.69 21.78 52.32
C ASN A 114 30.87 21.48 50.83
N ALA A 115 32.11 21.43 50.33
CA ALA A 115 32.40 21.06 48.94
C ALA A 115 31.86 19.65 48.62
N THR A 116 32.08 18.69 49.50
CA THR A 116 31.56 17.32 49.35
C THR A 116 30.03 17.29 49.34
N ARG A 117 29.37 18.09 50.18
CA ARG A 117 27.90 18.22 50.18
C ARG A 117 27.38 18.87 48.91
N GLU A 118 28.06 19.89 48.41
CA GLU A 118 27.72 20.55 47.13
C GLU A 118 27.88 19.59 45.95
N ASP A 119 28.95 18.81 45.92
CA ASP A 119 29.17 17.75 44.93
C ASP A 119 28.08 16.69 44.97
N ALA A 120 27.75 16.19 46.16
CA ALA A 120 26.66 15.23 46.34
C ALA A 120 25.31 15.81 45.92
N SER A 121 25.04 17.08 46.25
CA SER A 121 23.82 17.78 45.84
C SER A 121 23.75 17.99 44.33
N ARG A 122 24.88 18.31 43.67
CA ARG A 122 24.97 18.43 42.22
C ARG A 122 24.71 17.09 41.54
N ALA A 123 25.38 16.03 41.98
CA ALA A 123 25.17 14.68 41.44
C ALA A 123 23.72 14.20 41.62
N ALA A 124 23.10 14.50 42.76
CA ALA A 124 21.69 14.19 43.00
C ALA A 124 20.76 14.98 42.06
N ALA A 125 21.00 16.28 41.88
CA ALA A 125 20.21 17.13 40.98
C ALA A 125 20.38 16.70 39.51
N GLU A 126 21.60 16.37 39.09
CA GLU A 126 21.89 15.85 37.75
C GLU A 126 21.21 14.49 37.52
N GLY A 127 21.24 13.60 38.50
CA GLY A 127 20.53 12.32 38.45
C GLY A 127 19.01 12.49 38.34
N GLN A 128 18.42 13.40 39.12
CA GLN A 128 17.01 13.74 39.02
C GLN A 128 16.65 14.34 37.66
N ALA A 129 17.46 15.27 37.15
CA ALA A 129 17.26 15.87 35.84
C ALA A 129 17.40 14.84 34.70
N ALA A 130 18.35 13.92 34.80
CA ALA A 130 18.51 12.83 33.84
C ALA A 130 17.30 11.89 33.85
N HIS A 131 16.81 11.52 35.04
CA HIS A 131 15.61 10.70 35.17
C HIS A 131 14.36 11.41 34.60
N GLN A 132 14.17 12.69 34.91
CA GLN A 132 13.06 13.48 34.36
C GLN A 132 13.12 13.57 32.83
N ARG A 133 14.32 13.76 32.25
CA ARG A 133 14.52 13.74 30.80
C ARG A 133 14.18 12.37 30.19
N ALA A 134 14.64 11.29 30.81
CA ALA A 134 14.34 9.94 30.36
C ALA A 134 12.83 9.64 30.40
N MET A 135 12.14 10.04 31.46
CA MET A 135 10.69 9.89 31.57
C MET A 135 9.94 10.74 30.53
N ALA A 136 10.35 12.00 30.34
CA ALA A 136 9.77 12.86 29.32
C ALA A 136 9.98 12.30 27.89
N GLU A 137 11.15 11.69 27.63
CA GLU A 137 11.43 11.04 26.34
C GLU A 137 10.58 9.78 26.15
N LEU A 138 10.39 8.97 27.19
CA LEU A 138 9.50 7.80 27.15
C LEU A 138 8.04 8.22 26.92
N GLU A 139 7.57 9.26 27.61
CA GLU A 139 6.23 9.81 27.37
C GLU A 139 6.07 10.37 25.95
N ALA A 140 7.09 11.07 25.44
CA ALA A 140 7.07 11.59 24.07
C ALA A 140 7.03 10.47 23.03
N ARG A 141 7.83 9.42 23.22
CA ARG A 141 7.80 8.21 22.38
C ARG A 141 6.45 7.50 22.48
N GLY A 142 5.87 7.39 23.68
CA GLY A 142 4.53 6.83 23.88
C GLY A 142 3.47 7.59 23.09
N ARG A 143 3.43 8.92 23.20
CA ARG A 143 2.50 9.76 22.42
C ARG A 143 2.71 9.65 20.92
N GLN A 144 3.96 9.56 20.47
CA GLN A 144 4.27 9.37 19.04
C GLN A 144 3.78 8.02 18.52
N LEU A 145 3.98 6.94 19.29
CA LEU A 145 3.50 5.61 18.93
C LEU A 145 1.97 5.56 18.93
N GLU A 146 1.31 6.12 19.94
CA GLU A 146 -0.16 6.23 19.99
C GLU A 146 -0.70 7.02 18.80
N ALA A 147 -0.10 8.17 18.48
CA ALA A 147 -0.49 8.97 17.31
C ALA A 147 -0.29 8.20 16.00
N ALA A 148 0.83 7.48 15.85
CA ALA A 148 1.09 6.66 14.66
C ALA A 148 0.10 5.49 14.55
N HIS A 149 -0.25 4.85 15.68
CA HIS A 149 -1.26 3.80 15.71
C HIS A 149 -2.64 4.34 15.31
N ILE A 150 -3.08 5.46 15.89
CA ILE A 150 -4.35 6.10 15.56
C ILE A 150 -4.38 6.48 14.08
N GLN A 151 -3.32 7.10 13.56
CA GLN A 151 -3.23 7.44 12.14
C GLN A 151 -3.34 6.20 11.26
N ARG A 152 -2.64 5.12 11.61
CA ARG A 152 -2.68 3.88 10.85
C ARG A 152 -4.06 3.22 10.88
N THR A 153 -4.73 3.21 12.03
CA THR A 153 -6.09 2.66 12.12
C THR A 153 -7.08 3.50 11.32
N THR A 154 -7.03 4.84 11.43
CA THR A 154 -7.92 5.72 10.66
C THR A 154 -7.69 5.59 9.16
N GLU A 155 -6.43 5.42 8.72
CA GLU A 155 -6.12 5.23 7.30
C GLU A 155 -6.61 3.88 6.79
N LEU A 156 -6.48 2.81 7.59
CA LEU A 156 -7.02 1.49 7.24
C LEU A 156 -8.55 1.51 7.19
N GLU A 157 -9.21 2.16 8.15
CA GLU A 157 -10.67 2.35 8.14
C GLU A 157 -11.12 3.08 6.87
N ARG A 158 -10.43 4.18 6.51
CA ARG A 158 -10.69 4.92 5.27
C ARG A 158 -10.54 4.03 4.03
N GLN A 159 -9.45 3.26 3.95
CA GLN A 159 -9.21 2.34 2.83
C GLN A 159 -10.28 1.25 2.74
N HIS A 160 -10.72 0.71 3.87
CA HIS A 160 -11.80 -0.28 3.91
C HIS A 160 -13.14 0.32 3.48
N GLU A 161 -13.47 1.52 3.93
CA GLU A 161 -14.68 2.24 3.53
C GLU A 161 -14.67 2.58 2.04
N GLU A 162 -13.55 3.07 1.51
CA GLU A 162 -13.38 3.35 0.09
C GLU A 162 -13.54 2.09 -0.74
N ARG A 163 -12.87 0.99 -0.36
CA ARG A 163 -12.98 -0.27 -1.09
C ARG A 163 -14.38 -0.85 -1.04
N ARG A 164 -15.07 -0.71 0.10
CA ARG A 164 -16.47 -1.11 0.24
C ARG A 164 -17.38 -0.28 -0.66
N ALA A 165 -17.21 1.05 -0.68
CA ALA A 165 -18.00 1.93 -1.54
C ALA A 165 -17.75 1.66 -3.03
N GLU A 166 -16.51 1.36 -3.43
CA GLU A 166 -16.18 0.93 -4.80
C GLU A 166 -16.89 -0.36 -5.18
N LEU A 167 -16.84 -1.38 -4.31
CA LEU A 167 -17.52 -2.65 -4.54
C LEU A 167 -19.03 -2.48 -4.62
N GLU A 168 -19.63 -1.71 -3.71
CA GLU A 168 -21.07 -1.41 -3.73
C GLU A 168 -21.47 -0.69 -5.03
N ARG A 169 -20.68 0.28 -5.51
CA ARG A 169 -20.91 0.94 -6.81
C ARG A 169 -20.79 -0.04 -7.97
N ALA A 170 -19.73 -0.86 -8.01
CA ALA A 170 -19.54 -1.83 -9.09
C ALA A 170 -20.67 -2.88 -9.12
N HIS A 171 -21.13 -3.34 -7.95
CA HIS A 171 -22.27 -4.24 -7.84
C HIS A 171 -23.57 -3.59 -8.30
N GLU A 172 -23.84 -2.34 -7.91
CA GLU A 172 -25.05 -1.65 -8.32
C GLU A 172 -25.02 -1.33 -9.83
N GLU A 173 -23.88 -0.93 -10.38
CA GLU A 173 -23.71 -0.77 -11.82
C GLU A 173 -23.96 -2.07 -12.59
N MET A 174 -23.41 -3.19 -12.12
CA MET A 174 -23.65 -4.50 -12.73
C MET A 174 -25.12 -4.90 -12.63
N ARG A 175 -25.75 -4.68 -11.48
CA ARG A 175 -27.18 -4.94 -11.27
C ARG A 175 -28.03 -4.12 -12.24
N LEU A 176 -27.74 -2.82 -12.36
CA LEU A 176 -28.44 -1.92 -13.29
C LEU A 176 -28.26 -2.36 -14.74
N LYS A 177 -27.03 -2.67 -15.17
CA LYS A 177 -26.76 -3.18 -16.53
C LYS A 177 -27.53 -4.47 -16.81
N LEU A 178 -27.45 -5.45 -15.91
CA LEU A 178 -28.14 -6.73 -16.08
C LEU A 178 -29.67 -6.54 -16.11
N THR A 179 -30.22 -5.65 -15.29
CA THR A 179 -31.66 -5.33 -15.35
C THR A 179 -32.06 -4.61 -16.63
N ALA A 180 -31.22 -3.70 -17.14
CA ALA A 180 -31.46 -3.01 -18.41
C ALA A 180 -31.38 -3.98 -19.59
N GLU A 181 -30.39 -4.86 -19.62
CA GLU A 181 -30.25 -5.91 -20.64
C GLU A 181 -31.42 -6.89 -20.59
N HIS A 182 -31.81 -7.37 -19.40
CA HIS A 182 -32.95 -8.26 -19.24
C HIS A 182 -34.25 -7.61 -19.71
N THR A 183 -34.51 -6.36 -19.31
CA THR A 183 -35.72 -5.64 -19.74
C THR A 183 -35.72 -5.35 -21.24
N GLY A 184 -34.55 -5.02 -21.81
CA GLY A 184 -34.36 -4.88 -23.26
C GLY A 184 -34.67 -6.17 -24.02
N LEU A 185 -34.05 -7.28 -23.63
CA LEU A 185 -34.29 -8.60 -24.25
C LEU A 185 -35.74 -9.04 -24.12
N MET A 186 -36.38 -8.80 -22.97
CA MET A 186 -37.79 -9.12 -22.78
C MET A 186 -38.71 -8.24 -23.64
N ALA A 187 -38.34 -6.98 -23.88
CA ALA A 187 -39.07 -6.12 -24.80
C ALA A 187 -38.88 -6.57 -26.26
N GLU A 188 -37.65 -6.89 -26.67
CA GLU A 188 -37.33 -7.41 -28.00
C GLU A 188 -38.08 -8.72 -28.27
N ALA A 189 -38.02 -9.68 -27.34
CA ALA A 189 -38.73 -10.95 -27.44
C ALA A 189 -40.26 -10.76 -27.53
N ARG A 190 -40.82 -9.76 -26.83
CA ARG A 190 -42.24 -9.40 -26.98
C ARG A 190 -42.53 -8.87 -28.38
N THR A 191 -41.71 -7.96 -28.90
CA THR A 191 -41.91 -7.41 -30.24
C THR A 191 -41.76 -8.47 -31.34
N GLU A 192 -40.84 -9.41 -31.19
CA GLU A 192 -40.65 -10.52 -32.13
C GLU A 192 -41.83 -11.51 -32.06
N ARG A 193 -42.33 -11.79 -30.85
CA ARG A 193 -43.57 -12.56 -30.67
C ARG A 193 -44.78 -11.86 -31.30
N GLU A 194 -44.92 -10.56 -31.14
CA GLU A 194 -46.02 -9.79 -31.76
C GLU A 194 -45.91 -9.81 -33.29
N ARG A 195 -44.70 -9.66 -33.85
CA ARG A 195 -44.47 -9.78 -35.30
C ARG A 195 -44.82 -11.16 -35.83
N SER A 196 -44.33 -12.22 -35.18
CA SER A 196 -44.63 -13.60 -35.60
C SER A 196 -46.13 -13.92 -35.51
N VAL A 197 -46.82 -13.44 -34.48
CA VAL A 197 -48.29 -13.57 -34.37
C VAL A 197 -48.98 -12.82 -35.51
N ALA A 198 -48.61 -11.56 -35.78
CA ALA A 198 -49.20 -10.77 -36.85
C ALA A 198 -48.94 -11.38 -38.24
N GLU A 199 -47.74 -11.91 -38.49
CA GLU A 199 -47.43 -12.64 -39.73
C GLU A 199 -48.25 -13.92 -39.87
N PHE A 200 -48.46 -14.66 -38.77
CA PHE A 200 -49.28 -15.86 -38.77
C PHE A 200 -50.76 -15.54 -39.03
N GLU A 201 -51.30 -14.50 -38.38
CA GLU A 201 -52.66 -14.01 -38.61
C GLU A 201 -52.85 -13.54 -40.06
N ALA A 202 -51.88 -12.80 -40.61
CA ALA A 202 -51.92 -12.37 -42.01
C ALA A 202 -51.91 -13.56 -42.99
N LYS A 203 -51.07 -14.57 -42.75
CA LYS A 203 -51.05 -15.80 -43.56
C LYS A 203 -52.36 -16.57 -43.45
N ASN A 204 -52.94 -16.68 -42.27
CA ASN A 204 -54.23 -17.34 -42.10
C ASN A 204 -55.35 -16.58 -42.82
N ALA A 205 -55.36 -15.25 -42.74
CA ALA A 205 -56.34 -14.44 -43.46
C ALA A 205 -56.20 -14.59 -44.99
N ASP A 206 -54.99 -14.63 -45.52
CA ASP A 206 -54.74 -14.91 -46.94
C ASP A 206 -55.20 -16.32 -47.34
N LEU A 207 -54.92 -17.33 -46.51
CA LEU A 207 -55.40 -18.70 -46.72
C LEU A 207 -56.94 -18.79 -46.67
N GLU A 208 -57.59 -18.08 -45.75
CA GLU A 208 -59.04 -18.00 -45.69
C GLU A 208 -59.62 -17.33 -46.94
N GLN A 209 -59.04 -16.22 -47.39
CA GLN A 209 -59.44 -15.58 -48.65
C GLN A 209 -59.29 -16.56 -49.82
N ARG A 210 -58.13 -17.22 -49.94
CA ARG A 210 -57.87 -18.23 -50.99
C ARG A 210 -58.88 -19.37 -50.94
N ARG A 211 -59.21 -19.85 -49.75
CA ARG A 211 -60.23 -20.89 -49.53
C ARG A 211 -61.60 -20.41 -50.01
N THR A 212 -62.03 -19.22 -49.62
CA THR A 212 -63.34 -18.68 -50.04
C THR A 212 -63.40 -18.45 -51.55
N GLU A 213 -62.34 -17.96 -52.18
CA GLU A 213 -62.24 -17.82 -53.64
C GLU A 213 -62.32 -19.19 -54.34
N LEU A 214 -61.63 -20.20 -53.81
CA LEU A 214 -61.67 -21.56 -54.33
C LEU A 214 -63.08 -22.17 -54.19
N GLU A 215 -63.73 -22.00 -53.04
CA GLU A 215 -65.11 -22.45 -52.82
C GLU A 215 -66.08 -21.78 -53.79
N GLN A 216 -65.94 -20.48 -54.04
CA GLN A 216 -66.75 -19.75 -55.03
C GLN A 216 -66.50 -20.26 -56.45
N LYS A 217 -65.23 -20.41 -56.85
CA LYS A 217 -64.87 -20.96 -58.17
C LYS A 217 -65.41 -22.37 -58.35
N TYR A 218 -65.30 -23.21 -57.33
CA TYR A 218 -65.82 -24.58 -57.36
C TYR A 218 -67.33 -24.59 -57.51
N LYS A 219 -68.04 -23.72 -56.79
CA LYS A 219 -69.49 -23.57 -56.91
C LYS A 219 -69.91 -23.12 -58.31
N VAL A 220 -69.27 -22.08 -58.86
CA VAL A 220 -69.58 -21.60 -60.22
C VAL A 220 -69.31 -22.70 -61.25
N TYR A 221 -68.17 -23.39 -61.14
CA TYR A 221 -67.84 -24.50 -62.03
C TYR A 221 -68.87 -25.64 -61.93
N HIS A 222 -69.35 -25.96 -60.73
CA HIS A 222 -70.38 -26.97 -60.53
C HIS A 222 -71.74 -26.53 -61.10
N ASP A 223 -72.17 -25.29 -60.83
CA ASP A 223 -73.42 -24.73 -61.37
C ASP A 223 -73.39 -24.67 -62.91
N ASP A 224 -72.24 -24.34 -63.52
CA ASP A 224 -72.07 -24.31 -64.96
C ASP A 224 -72.06 -25.72 -65.57
N LEU A 225 -71.41 -26.69 -64.91
CA LEU A 225 -71.45 -28.09 -65.33
C LEU A 225 -72.88 -28.67 -65.27
N ASP A 226 -73.66 -28.31 -64.24
CA ASP A 226 -75.06 -28.70 -64.13
C ASP A 226 -75.91 -28.09 -65.27
N LYS A 227 -75.67 -26.82 -65.62
CA LYS A 227 -76.32 -26.20 -66.79
C LYS A 227 -75.95 -26.90 -68.08
N GLU A 228 -74.67 -27.15 -68.34
CA GLU A 228 -74.21 -27.87 -69.53
C GLU A 228 -74.84 -29.27 -69.61
N TYR A 229 -74.94 -29.96 -68.47
CA TYR A 229 -75.61 -31.26 -68.39
C TYR A 229 -77.10 -31.17 -68.72
N ASP A 230 -77.82 -30.19 -68.18
CA ASP A 230 -79.25 -29.99 -68.47
C ASP A 230 -79.50 -29.52 -69.91
N GLU A 231 -78.64 -28.66 -70.46
CA GLU A 231 -78.65 -28.25 -71.86
C GLU A 231 -78.42 -29.44 -72.79
N LEU A 232 -77.41 -30.27 -72.51
CA LEU A 232 -77.14 -31.49 -73.26
C LEU A 232 -78.31 -32.47 -73.18
N LYS A 233 -78.89 -32.66 -72.00
CA LYS A 233 -80.05 -33.52 -71.78
C LYS A 233 -81.29 -33.03 -72.52
N THR A 234 -81.55 -31.73 -72.54
CA THR A 234 -82.68 -31.14 -73.26
C THR A 234 -82.48 -31.17 -74.78
N ALA A 235 -81.25 -30.91 -75.26
CA ALA A 235 -80.88 -31.07 -76.66
C ALA A 235 -81.06 -32.51 -77.12
N LEU A 236 -80.54 -33.48 -76.37
CA LEU A 236 -80.67 -34.91 -76.67
C LEU A 236 -82.14 -35.36 -76.67
N ARG A 237 -82.97 -34.84 -75.74
CA ARG A 237 -84.42 -35.08 -75.77
C ARG A 237 -85.08 -34.50 -77.02
N LYS A 238 -84.75 -33.28 -77.42
CA LYS A 238 -85.28 -32.65 -78.64
C LYS A 238 -84.85 -33.41 -79.89
N GLU A 239 -83.60 -33.85 -79.97
CA GLU A 239 -83.11 -34.70 -81.06
C GLU A 239 -83.83 -36.04 -81.08
N HIS A 240 -84.02 -36.68 -79.92
CA HIS A 240 -84.78 -37.91 -79.80
C HIS A 240 -86.24 -37.72 -80.23
N GLU A 241 -86.93 -36.67 -79.78
CA GLU A 241 -88.29 -36.33 -80.21
C GLU A 241 -88.36 -36.08 -81.72
N ARG A 242 -87.38 -35.36 -82.27
CA ARG A 242 -87.28 -35.10 -83.70
C ARG A 242 -87.11 -36.42 -84.47
N HIS A 243 -86.21 -37.30 -84.05
CA HIS A 243 -86.05 -38.62 -84.64
C HIS A 243 -87.30 -39.48 -84.51
N VAL A 244 -88.02 -39.41 -83.39
CA VAL A 244 -89.30 -40.12 -83.22
C VAL A 244 -90.38 -39.56 -84.16
N VAL A 245 -90.45 -38.25 -84.36
CA VAL A 245 -91.38 -37.61 -85.31
C VAL A 245 -91.00 -37.92 -86.75
N GLU A 246 -89.72 -37.82 -87.11
CA GLU A 246 -89.18 -38.21 -88.43
C GLU A 246 -89.45 -39.69 -88.69
N ALA A 247 -89.16 -40.59 -87.76
CA ALA A 247 -89.46 -42.02 -87.86
C ALA A 247 -90.97 -42.28 -87.97
N LYS A 248 -91.82 -41.54 -87.24
CA LYS A 248 -93.29 -41.64 -87.38
C LYS A 248 -93.77 -41.10 -88.72
N ALA A 249 -93.17 -40.04 -89.26
CA ALA A 249 -93.50 -39.47 -90.56
C ALA A 249 -93.03 -40.39 -91.70
N GLU A 250 -91.86 -41.01 -91.57
CA GLU A 250 -91.39 -42.06 -92.46
C GLU A 250 -92.26 -43.31 -92.38
N ALA A 251 -92.64 -43.75 -91.18
CA ALA A 251 -93.60 -44.82 -90.99
C ALA A 251 -94.98 -44.48 -91.59
N ALA A 252 -95.43 -43.22 -91.48
CA ALA A 252 -96.67 -42.75 -92.08
C ALA A 252 -96.57 -42.65 -93.62
N LYS A 253 -95.41 -42.26 -94.17
CA LYS A 253 -95.15 -42.32 -95.62
C LYS A 253 -95.10 -43.76 -96.12
N LEU A 254 -94.47 -44.66 -95.38
CA LEU A 254 -94.46 -46.10 -95.66
C LEU A 254 -95.87 -46.70 -95.56
N LEU A 255 -96.67 -46.28 -94.59
CA LEU A 255 -98.07 -46.71 -94.47
C LEU A 255 -98.95 -46.09 -95.56
N ALA A 256 -98.70 -44.85 -95.98
CA ALA A 256 -99.41 -44.21 -97.09
C ALA A 256 -99.03 -44.85 -98.43
N SER A 257 -97.75 -45.13 -98.67
CA SER A 257 -97.32 -45.89 -99.85
C SER A 257 -97.87 -47.32 -99.79
N ALA A 258 -97.87 -47.97 -98.62
CA ALA A 258 -98.48 -49.29 -98.46
C ALA A 258 -100.00 -49.26 -98.63
N ASN A 259 -100.69 -48.16 -98.29
CA ASN A 259 -102.13 -47.99 -98.48
C ASN A 259 -102.49 -47.60 -99.93
N ASP A 260 -101.66 -46.81 -100.61
CA ASP A 260 -101.81 -46.53 -102.05
C ASP A 260 -101.51 -47.79 -102.87
N GLU A 261 -100.55 -48.61 -102.43
CA GLU A 261 -100.24 -49.92 -102.97
C GLU A 261 -101.33 -50.94 -102.61
N ALA A 262 -101.93 -50.88 -101.41
CA ALA A 262 -103.12 -51.65 -101.05
C ALA A 262 -104.37 -51.22 -101.83
N ALA A 263 -104.53 -49.93 -102.16
CA ALA A 263 -105.62 -49.44 -103.00
C ALA A 263 -105.43 -49.86 -104.48
N ARG A 264 -104.18 -49.92 -104.97
CA ARG A 264 -103.82 -50.55 -106.24
C ARG A 264 -104.05 -52.06 -106.23
N LEU A 265 -103.70 -52.74 -105.15
CA LEU A 265 -103.89 -54.18 -104.98
C LEU A 265 -105.35 -54.56 -104.78
N VAL A 266 -106.19 -53.74 -104.15
CA VAL A 266 -107.64 -53.99 -104.00
C VAL A 266 -108.40 -53.69 -105.30
N GLY A 267 -107.97 -52.68 -106.08
CA GLY A 267 -108.47 -52.45 -107.44
C GLY A 267 -108.04 -53.55 -108.44
N GLY A 268 -106.82 -54.08 -108.30
CA GLY A 268 -106.36 -55.25 -109.04
C GLY A 268 -107.02 -56.55 -108.58
N ALA A 269 -107.22 -56.72 -107.26
CA ALA A 269 -107.85 -57.90 -106.67
C ALA A 269 -109.36 -58.01 -106.96
N THR A 270 -110.05 -56.96 -107.40
CA THR A 270 -111.42 -57.10 -107.93
C THR A 270 -111.47 -57.74 -109.33
N GLU A 271 -110.38 -57.67 -110.10
CA GLU A 271 -110.22 -58.38 -111.38
C GLU A 271 -109.45 -59.72 -111.20
N GLU A 272 -108.62 -59.82 -110.15
CA GLU A 272 -107.81 -60.99 -109.83
C GLU A 272 -108.42 -61.93 -108.78
N ALA A 273 -109.45 -61.53 -108.00
CA ALA A 273 -110.27 -62.46 -107.20
C ALA A 273 -111.14 -63.38 -108.07
N ALA A 274 -111.31 -63.05 -109.35
CA ALA A 274 -111.84 -63.98 -110.36
C ALA A 274 -110.77 -64.98 -110.87
N ARG A 275 -109.46 -64.71 -110.63
CA ARG A 275 -108.33 -65.48 -111.17
C ARG A 275 -107.55 -66.27 -110.10
N LEU A 276 -107.43 -65.75 -108.87
CA LEU A 276 -106.67 -66.29 -107.74
C LEU A 276 -107.48 -67.16 -106.77
N LYS A 277 -108.76 -67.43 -107.08
CA LYS A 277 -109.49 -68.61 -106.54
C LYS A 277 -108.99 -69.93 -107.14
N ALA A 278 -108.10 -69.87 -108.13
CA ALA A 278 -107.51 -71.01 -108.82
C ALA A 278 -106.01 -71.23 -108.50
N GLU A 279 -105.36 -70.32 -107.77
CA GLU A 279 -103.90 -70.37 -107.51
C GLU A 279 -103.54 -70.36 -106.01
N SER A 280 -104.52 -70.04 -105.13
CA SER A 280 -104.38 -70.09 -103.67
C SER A 280 -104.24 -71.50 -103.06
N ASP A 281 -104.23 -72.55 -103.89
CA ASP A 281 -104.09 -73.94 -103.43
C ASP A 281 -102.63 -74.45 -103.43
N ALA A 282 -101.63 -73.66 -103.87
CA ALA A 282 -100.31 -74.23 -104.12
C ALA A 282 -99.14 -73.78 -103.22
N GLN A 283 -99.06 -72.54 -102.69
CA GLN A 283 -97.76 -72.06 -102.16
C GLN A 283 -97.82 -71.18 -100.90
N ILE A 284 -98.74 -71.47 -99.98
CA ILE A 284 -98.83 -70.88 -98.63
C ILE A 284 -98.05 -71.70 -97.56
N ALA A 285 -97.15 -72.60 -97.95
CA ALA A 285 -96.44 -73.46 -97.00
C ALA A 285 -94.95 -73.12 -96.72
N GLU A 286 -94.32 -72.17 -97.41
CA GLU A 286 -92.84 -72.06 -97.37
C GLU A 286 -92.29 -70.83 -96.59
N LEU A 287 -93.12 -69.97 -96.00
CA LEU A 287 -92.65 -68.73 -95.31
C LEU A 287 -93.00 -68.63 -93.82
N GLU A 288 -92.72 -69.69 -93.06
CA GLU A 288 -92.58 -69.64 -91.59
C GLU A 288 -91.10 -69.47 -91.12
N SER A 289 -90.16 -69.10 -92.01
CA SER A 289 -88.72 -69.12 -91.73
C SER A 289 -88.07 -67.74 -91.47
N GLU A 290 -88.72 -66.86 -90.69
CA GLU A 290 -88.11 -65.54 -90.37
C GLU A 290 -88.28 -64.98 -88.93
N ALA A 291 -88.85 -65.71 -87.96
CA ALA A 291 -89.33 -65.04 -86.73
C ALA A 291 -88.56 -65.27 -85.39
N LEU A 292 -87.47 -66.03 -85.30
CA LEU A 292 -86.81 -66.31 -84.00
C LEU A 292 -85.26 -66.29 -84.02
N GLY A 293 -84.65 -65.22 -84.54
CA GLY A 293 -83.16 -65.14 -84.65
C GLY A 293 -82.46 -63.86 -84.17
N LYS A 294 -83.18 -62.78 -83.85
CA LYS A 294 -82.55 -61.47 -83.55
C LYS A 294 -82.75 -60.95 -82.11
N ALA A 295 -83.53 -61.64 -81.29
CA ALA A 295 -83.83 -61.21 -79.91
C ALA A 295 -82.80 -61.68 -78.86
N GLU A 296 -81.97 -62.69 -79.14
CA GLU A 296 -81.01 -63.24 -78.16
C GLU A 296 -79.62 -62.57 -78.22
N LYS A 297 -79.29 -61.87 -79.31
CA LYS A 297 -77.95 -61.27 -79.49
C LYS A 297 -77.74 -59.99 -78.68
N THR A 298 -78.80 -59.22 -78.41
CA THR A 298 -78.72 -57.92 -77.71
C THR A 298 -78.65 -58.02 -76.19
N VAL A 299 -79.02 -59.18 -75.59
CA VAL A 299 -78.95 -59.40 -74.14
C VAL A 299 -77.55 -59.89 -73.71
N ALA A 300 -76.83 -60.59 -74.59
CA ALA A 300 -75.47 -61.07 -74.34
C ALA A 300 -74.43 -59.93 -74.33
N ASP A 301 -74.55 -58.95 -75.24
CA ASP A 301 -73.59 -57.84 -75.35
C ASP A 301 -73.71 -56.83 -74.19
N ALA A 302 -74.88 -56.70 -73.56
CA ALA A 302 -75.11 -55.78 -72.44
C ALA A 302 -74.52 -56.28 -71.10
N ASN A 303 -74.53 -57.60 -70.85
CA ASN A 303 -73.98 -58.19 -69.63
C ASN A 303 -72.44 -58.24 -69.63
N ALA A 304 -71.80 -58.37 -70.81
CA ALA A 304 -70.34 -58.40 -70.92
C ALA A 304 -69.66 -57.03 -70.68
N LEU A 305 -70.34 -55.91 -71.03
CA LEU A 305 -69.86 -54.55 -70.76
C LEU A 305 -69.97 -54.18 -69.27
N ALA A 306 -70.99 -54.68 -68.57
CA ALA A 306 -71.19 -54.43 -67.14
C ALA A 306 -70.11 -55.11 -66.28
N GLU A 307 -69.72 -56.35 -66.59
CA GLU A 307 -68.64 -57.07 -65.88
C GLU A 307 -67.25 -56.43 -66.09
N LYS A 308 -66.97 -55.93 -67.31
CA LYS A 308 -65.72 -55.23 -67.62
C LYS A 308 -65.58 -53.91 -66.86
N THR A 309 -66.66 -53.16 -66.71
CA THR A 309 -66.63 -51.85 -66.02
C THR A 309 -66.44 -52.01 -64.51
N VAL A 310 -67.00 -53.08 -63.91
CA VAL A 310 -66.84 -53.37 -62.48
C VAL A 310 -65.44 -53.91 -62.16
N THR A 311 -64.81 -54.66 -63.06
CA THR A 311 -63.44 -55.17 -62.87
C THR A 311 -62.39 -54.06 -63.00
N GLU A 312 -62.52 -53.16 -63.99
CA GLU A 312 -61.63 -52.00 -64.15
C GLU A 312 -61.75 -50.99 -62.98
N ALA A 313 -62.96 -50.79 -62.44
CA ALA A 313 -63.17 -49.93 -61.26
C ALA A 313 -62.53 -50.50 -59.98
N ASN A 314 -62.60 -51.83 -59.78
CA ASN A 314 -61.99 -52.49 -58.62
C ASN A 314 -60.45 -52.54 -58.72
N GLU A 315 -59.87 -52.67 -59.92
CA GLU A 315 -58.41 -52.57 -60.11
C GLU A 315 -57.88 -51.15 -59.86
N LEU A 316 -58.60 -50.11 -60.30
CA LEU A 316 -58.22 -48.72 -60.06
C LEU A 316 -58.29 -48.37 -58.56
N ALA A 317 -59.34 -48.79 -57.86
CA ALA A 317 -59.45 -48.62 -56.41
C ALA A 317 -58.31 -49.34 -55.66
N GLY A 318 -57.95 -50.56 -56.08
CA GLY A 318 -56.82 -51.31 -55.52
C GLY A 318 -55.47 -50.59 -55.71
N LYS A 319 -55.22 -50.02 -56.89
CA LYS A 319 -54.01 -49.22 -57.15
C LYS A 319 -53.95 -47.94 -56.34
N THR A 320 -55.05 -47.20 -56.25
CA THR A 320 -55.09 -45.95 -55.46
C THR A 320 -54.83 -46.19 -53.97
N VAL A 321 -55.36 -47.28 -53.40
CA VAL A 321 -55.09 -47.65 -52.00
C VAL A 321 -53.64 -48.10 -51.81
N ALA A 322 -53.06 -48.84 -52.75
CA ALA A 322 -51.66 -49.26 -52.69
C ALA A 322 -50.70 -48.05 -52.79
N ASP A 323 -50.96 -47.11 -53.69
CA ASP A 323 -50.16 -45.90 -53.87
C ASP A 323 -50.25 -44.97 -52.64
N ALA A 324 -51.44 -44.86 -52.03
CA ALA A 324 -51.62 -44.09 -50.79
C ALA A 324 -50.88 -44.70 -49.59
N ASN A 325 -50.90 -46.03 -49.45
CA ASN A 325 -50.16 -46.72 -48.39
C ASN A 325 -48.64 -46.63 -48.60
N ALA A 326 -48.15 -46.72 -49.84
CA ALA A 326 -46.74 -46.55 -50.15
C ALA A 326 -46.23 -45.12 -49.87
N LEU A 327 -47.04 -44.10 -50.17
CA LEU A 327 -46.75 -42.71 -49.80
C LEU A 327 -46.75 -42.52 -48.28
N ALA A 328 -47.71 -43.10 -47.56
CA ALA A 328 -47.76 -43.03 -46.10
C ALA A 328 -46.52 -43.69 -45.45
N GLU A 329 -46.13 -44.89 -45.89
CA GLU A 329 -44.91 -45.56 -45.40
C GLU A 329 -43.64 -44.75 -45.70
N LYS A 330 -43.53 -44.19 -46.90
CA LYS A 330 -42.41 -43.31 -47.26
C LYS A 330 -42.35 -42.06 -46.36
N THR A 331 -43.49 -41.44 -46.10
CA THR A 331 -43.55 -40.24 -45.27
C THR A 331 -43.18 -40.55 -43.80
N VAL A 332 -43.64 -41.69 -43.28
CA VAL A 332 -43.31 -42.14 -41.91
C VAL A 332 -41.82 -42.49 -41.78
N THR A 333 -41.24 -43.16 -42.78
CA THR A 333 -39.81 -43.51 -42.78
C THR A 333 -38.91 -42.27 -42.89
N GLU A 334 -39.26 -41.31 -43.75
CA GLU A 334 -38.54 -40.02 -43.85
C GLU A 334 -38.66 -39.19 -42.57
N ALA A 335 -39.84 -39.14 -41.94
CA ALA A 335 -40.04 -38.44 -40.67
C ALA A 335 -39.27 -39.11 -39.51
N THR A 336 -39.23 -40.45 -39.48
CA THR A 336 -38.48 -41.20 -38.46
C THR A 336 -36.98 -40.99 -38.63
N ALA A 337 -36.46 -41.04 -39.86
CA ALA A 337 -35.04 -40.79 -40.14
C ALA A 337 -34.61 -39.35 -39.81
N LEU A 338 -35.49 -38.37 -40.06
CA LEU A 338 -35.27 -36.99 -39.62
C LEU A 338 -35.23 -36.87 -38.10
N ALA A 339 -36.19 -37.49 -37.39
CA ALA A 339 -36.23 -37.48 -35.93
C ALA A 339 -34.96 -38.11 -35.32
N GLU A 340 -34.54 -39.27 -35.83
CA GLU A 340 -33.31 -39.96 -35.41
C GLU A 340 -32.06 -39.09 -35.65
N LYS A 341 -31.98 -38.44 -36.82
CA LYS A 341 -30.88 -37.52 -37.12
C LYS A 341 -30.86 -36.32 -36.17
N THR A 342 -32.01 -35.70 -35.91
CA THR A 342 -32.08 -34.56 -34.97
C THR A 342 -31.64 -34.94 -33.56
N VAL A 343 -32.00 -36.14 -33.10
CA VAL A 343 -31.59 -36.65 -31.79
C VAL A 343 -30.09 -36.95 -31.77
N ALA A 344 -29.54 -37.54 -32.84
CA ALA A 344 -28.11 -37.79 -32.95
C ALA A 344 -27.29 -36.49 -32.96
N ASP A 345 -27.72 -35.49 -33.74
CA ASP A 345 -27.08 -34.17 -33.81
C ASP A 345 -27.16 -33.43 -32.46
N ALA A 346 -28.29 -33.51 -31.75
CA ALA A 346 -28.44 -32.93 -30.42
C ALA A 346 -27.54 -33.61 -29.37
N ASN A 347 -27.41 -34.94 -29.42
CA ASN A 347 -26.53 -35.68 -28.52
C ASN A 347 -25.06 -35.37 -28.80
N ALA A 348 -24.66 -35.28 -30.07
CA ALA A 348 -23.30 -34.92 -30.45
C ALA A 348 -22.94 -33.50 -30.00
N LEU A 349 -23.86 -32.54 -30.13
CA LEU A 349 -23.66 -31.17 -29.65
C LEU A 349 -23.56 -31.13 -28.11
N ALA A 350 -24.36 -31.94 -27.41
CA ALA A 350 -24.32 -32.04 -25.96
C ALA A 350 -22.99 -32.65 -25.46
N GLU A 351 -22.49 -33.70 -26.12
CA GLU A 351 -21.16 -34.29 -25.84
C GLU A 351 -20.04 -33.28 -26.10
N GLN A 352 -20.06 -32.60 -27.25
CA GLN A 352 -19.06 -31.58 -27.57
C GLN A 352 -19.06 -30.46 -26.52
N THR A 353 -20.24 -29.95 -26.15
CA THR A 353 -20.37 -28.89 -25.14
C THR A 353 -19.86 -29.34 -23.78
N THR A 354 -20.09 -30.61 -23.40
CA THR A 354 -19.58 -31.15 -22.14
C THR A 354 -18.06 -31.34 -22.17
N THR A 355 -17.48 -31.81 -23.27
CA THR A 355 -16.03 -31.90 -23.42
C THR A 355 -15.36 -30.52 -23.34
N GLU A 356 -15.87 -29.54 -24.08
CA GLU A 356 -15.33 -28.17 -24.06
C GLU A 356 -15.44 -27.53 -22.67
N ALA A 357 -16.55 -27.76 -21.95
CA ALA A 357 -16.72 -27.28 -20.58
C ALA A 357 -15.74 -27.94 -19.59
N VAL A 358 -15.48 -29.24 -19.74
CA VAL A 358 -14.52 -29.97 -18.89
C VAL A 358 -13.10 -29.49 -19.17
N GLU A 359 -12.69 -29.35 -20.44
CA GLU A 359 -11.36 -28.85 -20.81
C GLU A 359 -11.14 -27.40 -20.31
N ALA A 360 -12.17 -26.55 -20.42
CA ALA A 360 -12.12 -25.19 -19.88
C ALA A 360 -11.97 -25.17 -18.35
N ALA A 361 -12.67 -26.06 -17.63
CA ALA A 361 -12.56 -26.19 -16.19
C ALA A 361 -11.19 -26.71 -15.74
N GLU A 362 -10.63 -27.70 -16.44
CA GLU A 362 -9.29 -28.23 -16.19
C GLU A 362 -8.22 -27.17 -16.43
N LYS A 363 -8.33 -26.42 -17.54
CA LYS A 363 -7.41 -25.31 -17.85
C LYS A 363 -7.46 -24.22 -16.78
N LEU A 364 -8.66 -23.80 -16.37
CA LEU A 364 -8.84 -22.80 -15.32
C LEU A 364 -8.23 -23.28 -13.98
N THR A 365 -8.40 -24.55 -13.65
CA THR A 365 -7.83 -25.16 -12.44
C THR A 365 -6.30 -25.18 -12.50
N ALA A 366 -5.72 -25.53 -13.64
CA ALA A 366 -4.27 -25.51 -13.83
C ALA A 366 -3.68 -24.08 -13.74
N GLU A 367 -4.35 -23.09 -14.34
CA GLU A 367 -3.93 -21.68 -14.29
C GLU A 367 -4.01 -21.11 -12.87
N THR A 368 -5.08 -21.42 -12.12
CA THR A 368 -5.22 -20.98 -10.73
C THR A 368 -4.19 -21.65 -9.82
N ASN A 369 -3.90 -22.93 -10.00
CA ASN A 369 -2.83 -23.60 -9.25
C ASN A 369 -1.45 -23.00 -9.56
N ALA A 370 -1.13 -22.75 -10.83
CA ALA A 370 0.13 -22.13 -11.21
C ALA A 370 0.28 -20.69 -10.66
N ALA A 371 -0.82 -19.93 -10.60
CA ALA A 371 -0.84 -18.60 -9.98
C ALA A 371 -0.63 -18.68 -8.46
N ALA A 372 -1.25 -19.66 -7.78
CA ALA A 372 -1.06 -19.90 -6.36
C ALA A 372 0.40 -20.28 -6.05
N GLU A 373 1.00 -21.19 -6.83
CA GLU A 373 2.41 -21.59 -6.68
C GLU A 373 3.36 -20.41 -6.86
N ARG A 374 3.14 -19.56 -7.88
CA ARG A 374 3.93 -18.33 -8.07
C ARG A 374 3.83 -17.39 -6.88
N THR A 375 2.61 -17.17 -6.38
CA THR A 375 2.38 -16.29 -5.23
C THR A 375 3.11 -16.79 -3.98
N VAL A 376 3.08 -18.11 -3.74
CA VAL A 376 3.81 -18.74 -2.62
C VAL A 376 5.32 -18.61 -2.81
N ALA A 377 5.84 -18.84 -4.02
CA ALA A 377 7.26 -18.71 -4.32
C ALA A 377 7.76 -17.26 -4.12
N GLU A 378 7.00 -16.27 -4.59
CA GLU A 378 7.32 -14.84 -4.41
C GLU A 378 7.29 -14.43 -2.94
N ALA A 379 6.30 -14.90 -2.17
CA ALA A 379 6.22 -14.64 -0.73
C ALA A 379 7.42 -15.24 0.02
N ASN A 380 7.83 -16.47 -0.32
CA ASN A 380 9.00 -17.11 0.28
C ASN A 380 10.30 -16.38 -0.08
N ALA A 381 10.47 -15.97 -1.35
CA ALA A 381 11.64 -15.21 -1.78
C ALA A 381 11.74 -13.85 -1.06
N LEU A 382 10.61 -13.16 -0.85
CA LEU A 382 10.56 -11.91 -0.09
C LEU A 382 10.92 -12.14 1.38
N ALA A 383 10.44 -13.23 1.99
CA ALA A 383 10.76 -13.60 3.37
C ALA A 383 12.25 -13.92 3.54
N GLU A 384 12.85 -14.67 2.62
CA GLU A 384 14.30 -14.94 2.60
C GLU A 384 15.11 -13.65 2.44
N ARG A 385 14.69 -12.75 1.54
CA ARG A 385 15.40 -11.48 1.35
C ARG A 385 15.34 -10.60 2.60
N THR A 386 14.16 -10.53 3.23
CA THR A 386 13.96 -9.74 4.45
C THR A 386 14.78 -10.29 5.62
N THR A 387 14.84 -11.62 5.77
CA THR A 387 15.65 -12.26 6.83
C THR A 387 17.15 -12.09 6.56
N SER A 388 17.60 -12.18 5.31
CA SER A 388 19.00 -11.92 4.92
C SER A 388 19.39 -10.46 5.18
N GLU A 389 18.57 -9.50 4.77
CA GLU A 389 18.79 -8.07 5.00
C GLU A 389 18.83 -7.74 6.50
N ALA A 390 17.92 -8.31 7.29
CA ALA A 390 17.89 -8.15 8.75
C ALA A 390 19.13 -8.74 9.43
N THR A 391 19.60 -9.91 8.98
CA THR A 391 20.80 -10.57 9.49
C THR A 391 22.05 -9.74 9.16
N ALA A 392 22.17 -9.24 7.93
CA ALA A 392 23.29 -8.38 7.52
C ALA A 392 23.33 -7.06 8.31
N LEU A 393 22.17 -6.46 8.60
CA LEU A 393 22.06 -5.29 9.47
C LEU A 393 22.50 -5.61 10.90
N ALA A 394 22.03 -6.73 11.46
CA ALA A 394 22.44 -7.17 12.80
C ALA A 394 23.96 -7.39 12.88
N GLU A 395 24.56 -8.11 11.92
CA GLU A 395 26.00 -8.32 11.85
C GLU A 395 26.77 -7.00 11.76
N LYS A 396 26.32 -6.07 10.90
CA LYS A 396 26.92 -4.74 10.78
C LYS A 396 26.87 -3.98 12.11
N THR A 397 25.73 -3.98 12.80
CA THR A 397 25.62 -3.30 14.10
C THR A 397 26.53 -3.91 15.16
N VAL A 398 26.71 -5.23 15.18
CA VAL A 398 27.64 -5.90 16.09
C VAL A 398 29.08 -5.51 15.79
N VAL A 399 29.48 -5.48 14.51
CA VAL A 399 30.84 -5.06 14.11
C VAL A 399 31.10 -3.60 14.51
N GLU A 400 30.15 -2.70 14.25
CA GLU A 400 30.27 -1.28 14.62
C GLU A 400 30.34 -1.09 16.15
N ALA A 401 29.53 -1.83 16.91
CA ALA A 401 29.56 -1.79 18.37
C ALA A 401 30.89 -2.32 18.93
N ASN A 402 31.42 -3.42 18.37
CA ASN A 402 32.72 -3.97 18.77
C ASN A 402 33.86 -3.01 18.44
N ALA A 403 33.86 -2.39 17.24
CA ALA A 403 34.87 -1.40 16.86
C ALA A 403 34.83 -0.15 17.77
N ALA A 404 33.62 0.29 18.17
CA ALA A 404 33.48 1.39 19.13
C ALA A 404 33.99 1.01 20.52
N ALA A 405 33.73 -0.22 20.98
CA ALA A 405 34.22 -0.73 22.24
C ALA A 405 35.76 -0.84 22.25
N GLU A 406 36.36 -1.39 21.19
CA GLU A 406 37.82 -1.47 21.03
C GLU A 406 38.46 -0.08 21.04
N LYS A 407 37.87 0.89 20.34
CA LYS A 407 38.35 2.28 20.35
C LYS A 407 38.28 2.89 21.75
N ALA A 408 37.18 2.70 22.47
CA ALA A 408 37.03 3.21 23.84
C ALA A 408 38.04 2.58 24.80
N VAL A 409 38.32 1.28 24.67
CA VAL A 409 39.36 0.59 25.44
C VAL A 409 40.74 1.16 25.12
N ALA A 410 41.08 1.32 23.83
CA ALA A 410 42.37 1.89 23.43
C ALA A 410 42.57 3.33 23.94
N GLU A 411 41.52 4.16 23.90
CA GLU A 411 41.57 5.53 24.45
C GLU A 411 41.73 5.52 25.99
N ALA A 412 41.06 4.59 26.68
CA ALA A 412 41.19 4.42 28.13
C ALA A 412 42.60 3.94 28.51
N GLU A 413 43.16 2.97 27.78
CA GLU A 413 44.54 2.49 27.97
C GLU A 413 45.57 3.60 27.71
N ALA A 414 45.38 4.40 26.66
CA ALA A 414 46.25 5.53 26.36
C ALA A 414 46.22 6.59 27.47
N LYS A 415 45.02 6.95 27.97
CA LYS A 415 44.88 7.86 29.12
C LYS A 415 45.50 7.28 30.39
N ALA A 416 45.27 6.00 30.66
CA ALA A 416 45.85 5.33 31.83
C ALA A 416 47.38 5.33 31.76
N LYS A 417 47.95 5.10 30.58
CA LYS A 417 49.40 5.22 30.35
C LYS A 417 49.89 6.64 30.59
N GLN A 418 49.23 7.65 30.02
CA GLN A 418 49.59 9.04 30.22
C GLN A 418 49.59 9.44 31.71
N VAL A 419 48.55 9.05 32.46
CA VAL A 419 48.47 9.33 33.90
C VAL A 419 49.62 8.67 34.67
N ARG A 420 50.02 7.45 34.29
CA ARG A 420 51.18 6.78 34.90
C ARG A 420 52.48 7.50 34.55
N ASP A 421 52.69 7.84 33.28
CA ASP A 421 53.89 8.55 32.83
C ASP A 421 54.02 9.93 33.49
N ASP A 422 52.91 10.65 33.66
CA ASP A 422 52.84 11.93 34.37
C ASP A 422 53.13 11.76 35.87
N ALA A 423 52.58 10.72 36.50
CA ALA A 423 52.83 10.38 37.91
C ALA A 423 54.30 10.00 38.15
N ASP A 424 54.90 9.18 37.28
CA ASP A 424 56.31 8.78 37.34
C ASP A 424 57.24 9.98 37.12
N SER A 425 56.90 10.86 36.17
CA SER A 425 57.63 12.10 35.92
C SER A 425 57.56 13.04 37.13
N HIS A 426 56.39 13.17 37.74
CA HIS A 426 56.20 13.95 38.97
C HIS A 426 57.00 13.35 40.14
N ALA A 427 56.94 12.03 40.35
CA ALA A 427 57.71 11.34 41.37
C ALA A 427 59.21 11.54 41.18
N THR A 428 59.71 11.37 39.96
CA THR A 428 61.12 11.60 39.60
C THR A 428 61.54 13.05 39.89
N ARG A 429 60.69 14.03 39.56
CA ARG A 429 60.94 15.45 39.87
C ARG A 429 61.04 15.70 41.37
N ARG A 430 60.12 15.15 42.15
CA ARG A 430 60.08 15.28 43.62
C ARG A 430 61.28 14.63 44.28
N ILE A 431 61.68 13.45 43.82
CA ILE A 431 62.90 12.77 44.29
C ILE A 431 64.14 13.62 43.95
N GLY A 432 64.25 14.10 42.71
CA GLY A 432 65.36 14.98 42.32
C GLY A 432 65.42 16.30 43.09
N GLU A 433 64.27 16.90 43.43
CA GLU A 433 64.20 18.06 44.32
C GLU A 433 64.64 17.72 45.75
N ALA A 434 64.23 16.56 46.28
CA ALA A 434 64.64 16.09 47.59
C ALA A 434 66.16 15.82 47.63
N ASP A 435 66.73 15.19 46.60
CA ASP A 435 68.16 14.93 46.48
C ASP A 435 68.98 16.22 46.40
N ARG A 436 68.50 17.24 45.67
CA ARG A 436 69.14 18.56 45.65
C ARG A 436 69.13 19.21 47.04
N LYS A 437 68.00 19.19 47.74
CA LYS A 437 67.90 19.71 49.12
C LYS A 437 68.81 18.94 50.08
N LEU A 438 68.91 17.61 49.95
CA LEU A 438 69.84 16.80 50.73
C LEU A 438 71.30 17.13 50.39
N GLY A 439 71.62 17.40 49.12
CA GLY A 439 72.92 17.90 48.68
C GLY A 439 73.25 19.25 49.32
N GLU A 440 72.34 20.22 49.26
CA GLU A 440 72.47 21.54 49.91
C GLU A 440 72.67 21.41 51.42
N LEU A 441 71.89 20.53 52.09
CA LEU A 441 72.05 20.24 53.51
C LEU A 441 73.41 19.62 53.84
N ARG A 442 73.93 18.71 53.01
CA ARG A 442 75.27 18.13 53.20
C ARG A 442 76.36 19.18 53.02
N VAL A 443 76.22 20.08 52.04
CA VAL A 443 77.17 21.20 51.84
C VAL A 443 77.11 22.16 53.02
N MET A 444 75.92 22.52 53.50
CA MET A 444 75.71 23.33 54.70
C MET A 444 76.32 22.66 55.94
N HIS A 445 76.11 21.36 56.13
CA HIS A 445 76.70 20.60 57.23
C HIS A 445 78.23 20.54 57.14
N LYS A 446 78.79 20.33 55.94
CA LYS A 446 80.24 20.37 55.73
C LYS A 446 80.81 21.76 56.06
N SER A 447 80.19 22.81 55.55
CA SER A 447 80.53 24.21 55.87
C SER A 447 80.45 24.47 57.38
N LEU A 448 79.38 24.04 58.03
CA LEU A 448 79.20 24.21 59.48
C LEU A 448 80.26 23.43 60.26
N SER A 449 80.58 22.20 59.85
CA SER A 449 81.63 21.38 60.45
C SER A 449 83.03 22.00 60.27
N GLU A 450 83.31 22.56 59.09
CA GLU A 450 84.53 23.35 58.82
C GLU A 450 84.59 24.62 59.68
N GLN A 451 83.48 25.33 59.84
CA GLN A 451 83.38 26.48 60.75
C GLN A 451 83.54 26.06 62.22
N PHE A 452 82.99 24.92 62.63
CA PHE A 452 83.09 24.42 64.00
C PHE A 452 84.50 23.95 64.32
N THR A 453 85.17 23.28 63.38
CA THR A 453 86.59 22.90 63.52
C THR A 453 87.51 24.10 63.48
N ALA A 454 87.22 25.11 62.65
CA ALA A 454 87.94 26.38 62.66
C ALA A 454 87.75 27.13 63.99
N ALA A 455 86.53 27.17 64.52
CA ALA A 455 86.23 27.76 65.82
C ALA A 455 86.90 26.97 66.97
N GLN A 456 86.86 25.64 66.94
CA GLN A 456 87.56 24.79 67.90
C GLN A 456 89.08 25.03 67.85
N LYS A 457 89.67 25.13 66.65
CA LYS A 457 91.09 25.43 66.48
C LYS A 457 91.44 26.84 66.97
N ALA A 458 90.57 27.83 66.72
CA ALA A 458 90.74 29.20 67.24
C ALA A 458 90.64 29.25 68.77
N VAL A 459 89.72 28.49 69.38
CA VAL A 459 89.62 28.33 70.84
C VAL A 459 90.85 27.61 71.39
N GLN A 460 91.34 26.56 70.72
CA GLN A 460 92.53 25.82 71.15
C GLN A 460 93.80 26.69 71.03
N GLN A 461 93.91 27.53 70.00
CA GLN A 461 94.95 28.55 69.87
C GLN A 461 94.84 29.62 70.97
N ALA A 462 93.63 30.08 71.31
CA ALA A 462 93.38 30.99 72.42
C ALA A 462 93.73 30.35 73.79
N VAL A 463 93.45 29.06 73.98
CA VAL A 463 93.82 28.31 75.20
C VAL A 463 95.33 28.09 75.27
N SER A 464 96.02 27.88 74.15
CA SER A 464 97.49 27.74 74.11
C SER A 464 98.26 29.05 74.28
N SER A 465 97.58 30.20 74.15
CA SER A 465 98.14 31.54 74.36
C SER A 465 97.84 32.10 75.76
N LEU A 466 97.17 31.33 76.62
CA LEU A 466 97.11 31.62 78.05
C LEU A 466 98.45 31.21 78.72
N PRO A 467 99.03 32.06 79.59
CA PRO A 467 100.24 31.70 80.32
C PRO A 467 99.97 30.53 81.29
N ARG A 468 100.86 29.53 81.29
CA ARG A 468 100.94 28.49 82.32
C ARG A 468 101.26 29.15 83.67
N LEU A 469 100.34 29.05 84.63
CA LEU A 469 100.61 29.27 86.05
C LEU A 469 100.84 27.91 86.73
N ALA A 470 101.82 27.87 87.63
CA ALA A 470 102.36 26.67 88.25
C ALA A 470 101.57 26.20 89.50
N GLU A 471 101.63 24.88 89.72
CA GLU A 471 101.58 24.06 90.95
C GLU A 471 100.25 23.83 91.73
N ASP A 472 99.80 22.54 91.67
CA ASP A 472 99.33 21.54 92.68
C ASP A 472 98.72 21.96 94.05
N PRO A 473 97.94 21.11 94.80
CA PRO A 473 97.68 19.66 94.65
C PRO A 473 96.19 19.22 94.88
N GLU A 474 95.95 17.90 94.94
CA GLU A 474 94.82 17.14 95.54
C GLU A 474 93.84 16.38 94.60
N GLU A 475 94.00 15.04 94.54
CA GLU A 475 92.92 14.03 94.37
C GLU A 475 91.94 14.06 95.57
N PRO A 476 90.74 13.39 95.63
CA PRO A 476 90.20 12.25 94.86
C PRO A 476 88.64 12.38 94.62
N PRO A 477 87.77 11.32 94.59
CA PRO A 477 87.67 10.12 93.74
C PRO A 477 86.31 9.97 92.97
N THR A 478 86.25 8.95 92.10
CA THR A 478 85.10 8.09 91.68
C THR A 478 83.68 8.66 91.43
N ARG A 479 83.10 8.33 90.26
CA ARG A 479 81.82 7.57 90.17
C ARG A 479 81.50 7.06 88.76
N GLN A 480 81.44 5.74 88.64
CA GLN A 480 80.66 5.02 87.64
C GLN A 480 79.16 5.27 87.88
N ILE A 481 78.36 5.56 86.83
CA ILE A 481 76.91 5.25 86.78
C ILE A 481 76.52 4.92 85.31
N PRO A 482 75.59 3.97 85.07
CA PRO A 482 75.59 3.06 83.91
C PRO A 482 74.47 3.29 82.88
N LYS A 483 74.48 2.42 81.85
CA LYS A 483 73.44 2.13 80.84
C LYS A 483 72.01 2.07 81.38
N SER A 484 71.05 2.59 80.60
CA SER A 484 69.62 2.19 80.44
C SER A 484 68.86 3.41 79.89
N GLN A 485 67.89 3.38 78.98
CA GLN A 485 67.02 2.37 78.37
C GLN A 485 66.43 3.03 77.10
N LEU A 486 66.38 2.30 75.99
CA LEU A 486 65.53 2.58 74.84
C LEU A 486 64.60 1.36 74.72
N PRO A 487 63.26 1.53 74.76
CA PRO A 487 62.38 0.58 74.10
C PRO A 487 62.21 1.02 72.65
N ALA A 488 62.47 0.08 71.75
CA ALA A 488 62.08 0.18 70.36
C ALA A 488 60.57 0.00 70.22
N THR A 489 59.97 0.79 69.34
CA THR A 489 58.80 0.44 68.52
C THR A 489 59.13 0.81 67.09
#